data_AF-A0A3M1EUX8-F1
#
_entry.id   AF-A0A3M1EUX8-F1
#
_cell.length_a   1.000
_cell.length_b   1.000
_cell.length_c   1.000
_cell.angle_alpha   90.00
_cell.angle_beta   90.00
_cell.angle_gamma   90.00
#
_symmetry.space_group_name_H-M   'P 1'
#
loop_
_entity.id
_entity.type
_entity.pdbx_description
1 polymer ?
#
loop_
_entity_poly.entity_id
_entity_poly.type
_entity_poly.pdbx_seq_one_letter_code
_entity_poly.pdbx_strand_id
1 'polypeptide(L)'
;MIRGIIFDLGETLLHFEGDLAAVERKGAAEVARWFIKKKRIRLDGDALAEAILRCRQEGMAEARRTGREFRMSDGIRRALREIGAPPHAEALAAAATRPFFAAEEALHTP
;
A
#
# COMPACT_ATOMS: atom_id res chain seq x y z
N MET A 1 -26.03 -5.25 15.36
CA MET A 1 -25.30 -6.32 16.07
C MET A 1 -23.86 -6.29 15.58
N ILE A 2 -22.91 -5.89 16.44
CA ILE A 2 -21.48 -5.73 16.10
C ILE A 2 -20.79 -7.09 16.33
N ARG A 3 -20.01 -7.59 15.36
CA ARG A 3 -19.41 -8.95 15.36
C ARG A 3 -17.88 -8.97 15.64
N GLY A 4 -17.36 -7.92 16.24
CA GLY A 4 -15.97 -7.87 16.68
C GLY A 4 -15.53 -6.43 16.96
N ILE A 5 -14.82 -6.23 18.06
CA ILE A 5 -14.17 -4.96 18.42
C ILE A 5 -12.68 -5.24 18.33
N ILE A 6 -11.96 -4.52 17.46
CA ILE A 6 -10.49 -4.50 17.47
C ILE A 6 -10.10 -3.48 18.53
N PHE A 7 -9.56 -3.95 19.66
CA PHE A 7 -8.92 -3.08 20.64
C PHE A 7 -7.46 -2.94 20.28
N ASP A 8 -7.09 -1.77 19.77
CA ASP A 8 -5.73 -1.28 19.76
C ASP A 8 -5.48 -0.58 21.11
N LEU A 9 -4.70 -1.20 21.99
CA LEU A 9 -4.38 -0.68 23.34
C LEU A 9 -3.20 0.32 23.29
N GLY A 10 -3.18 1.17 22.26
CA GLY A 10 -2.12 2.15 22.00
C GLY A 10 -2.49 3.10 20.86
N GLU A 11 -3.49 3.95 21.08
CA GLU A 11 -3.63 5.23 20.37
C GLU A 11 -3.94 5.28 18.86
N THR A 12 -4.50 4.27 18.18
CA THR A 12 -4.82 4.52 16.75
C THR A 12 -6.14 3.96 16.21
N LEU A 13 -7.26 4.39 16.79
CA LEU A 13 -8.47 4.61 15.97
C LEU A 13 -8.21 5.84 15.08
N LEU A 14 -7.62 5.63 13.90
CA LEU A 14 -7.43 6.69 12.90
C LEU A 14 -8.81 7.14 12.41
N HIS A 15 -9.31 8.25 12.93
CA HIS A 15 -10.40 8.98 12.28
C HIS A 15 -9.84 9.65 11.03
N PHE A 16 -10.16 9.09 9.87
CA PHE A 16 -9.73 9.61 8.59
C PHE A 16 -10.83 10.49 8.00
N GLU A 17 -10.62 11.81 8.00
CA GLU A 17 -11.43 12.76 7.22
C GLU A 17 -10.76 13.02 5.87
N GLY A 18 -11.27 12.43 4.79
CA GLY A 18 -10.74 12.65 3.44
C GLY A 18 -11.24 11.66 2.37
N ASP A 19 -10.85 11.86 1.12
CA ASP A 19 -11.02 10.87 0.05
C ASP A 19 -9.91 9.82 0.16
N LEU A 20 -10.22 8.68 0.78
CA LEU A 20 -9.27 7.58 0.99
C LEU A 20 -8.69 7.10 -0.34
N ALA A 21 -9.50 7.08 -1.42
CA ALA A 21 -9.04 6.67 -2.73
C ALA A 21 -8.03 7.67 -3.30
N ALA A 22 -8.17 8.97 -3.05
CA ALA A 22 -7.17 9.96 -3.44
C ALA A 22 -5.84 9.79 -2.70
N VAL A 23 -5.90 9.46 -1.41
CA VAL A 23 -4.69 9.23 -0.59
C VAL A 23 -3.97 7.97 -1.01
N GLU A 24 -4.70 6.88 -1.26
CA GLU A 24 -4.13 5.64 -1.77
C GLU A 24 -3.50 5.83 -3.16
N ARG A 25 -4.16 6.57 -4.06
CA ARG A 25 -3.59 6.94 -5.37
C ARG A 25 -2.28 7.70 -5.21
N LYS A 26 -2.24 8.67 -4.29
CA LYS A 26 -1.01 9.43 -3.98
C LYS A 26 0.09 8.51 -3.44
N GLY A 27 -0.24 7.62 -2.50
CA GLY A 27 0.69 6.64 -1.94
C GLY A 27 1.27 5.71 -3.01
N ALA A 28 0.43 5.15 -3.89
CA ALA A 28 0.87 4.31 -4.99
C ALA A 28 1.81 5.04 -5.96
N ALA A 29 1.50 6.30 -6.29
CA ALA A 29 2.37 7.15 -7.12
C ALA A 29 3.70 7.49 -6.43
N GLU A 30 3.74 7.64 -5.11
CA GLU A 30 4.99 7.82 -4.35
C GLU A 30 5.85 6.56 -4.33
N VAL A 31 5.24 5.37 -4.25
CA VAL A 31 5.97 4.10 -4.40
C VAL A 31 6.64 4.02 -5.77
N ALA A 32 5.89 4.29 -6.84
CA ALA A 32 6.43 4.25 -8.20
C ALA A 32 7.58 5.26 -8.37
N ARG A 33 7.40 6.50 -7.89
CA ARG A 33 8.45 7.52 -7.89
C ARG A 33 9.67 7.11 -7.08
N TRP A 34 9.49 6.44 -5.94
CA TRP A 34 10.59 5.94 -5.12
C TRP A 34 11.43 4.91 -5.86
N PHE A 35 10.81 3.95 -6.54
CA PHE A 35 11.50 2.95 -7.35
C PHE A 35 12.29 3.58 -8.51
N ILE A 36 11.66 4.50 -9.25
CA ILE A 36 12.27 5.13 -10.42
C ILE A 36 13.38 6.10 -10.02
N LYS A 37 13.12 7.01 -9.08
CA LYS A 37 14.03 8.11 -8.78
C LYS A 37 15.09 7.76 -7.74
N LYS A 38 14.71 7.09 -6.65
CA LYS A 38 15.64 6.77 -5.56
C LYS A 38 16.39 5.46 -5.79
N LYS A 39 15.71 4.45 -6.34
CA LYS A 39 16.31 3.14 -6.60
C LYS A 39 16.81 2.96 -8.03
N ARG A 40 16.53 3.94 -8.91
CA ARG A 40 16.99 3.95 -10.30
C ARG A 40 16.57 2.70 -11.08
N ILE A 41 15.42 2.13 -10.71
CA ILE A 41 14.86 0.95 -11.37
C ILE A 41 14.01 1.43 -12.54
N ARG A 42 14.32 0.91 -13.74
CA ARG A 42 13.54 1.18 -14.95
C ARG A 42 12.29 0.30 -14.91
N LEU A 43 11.14 0.93 -14.71
CA LEU A 43 9.82 0.31 -14.74
C LEU A 43 8.77 1.34 -15.18
N ASP A 44 7.60 0.86 -15.57
CA ASP A 44 6.44 1.70 -15.83
C ASP A 44 5.81 2.12 -14.49
N GLY A 45 5.89 3.41 -14.19
CA GLY A 45 5.43 3.95 -12.91
C GLY A 45 3.92 3.98 -12.79
N ASP A 46 3.20 4.22 -13.88
CA ASP A 46 1.75 4.30 -13.88
C ASP A 46 1.16 2.88 -13.78
N ALA A 47 1.70 1.95 -14.56
CA ALA A 47 1.33 0.53 -14.46
C ALA A 47 1.60 -0.04 -13.05
N LEU A 48 2.72 0.36 -12.42
CA LEU A 48 3.01 -0.04 -11.05
C LEU A 48 1.99 0.52 -10.05
N ALA A 49 1.65 1.81 -10.16
CA ALA A 49 0.70 2.44 -9.27
C ALA A 49 -0.68 1.80 -9.36
N GLU A 50 -1.17 1.54 -10.58
CA GLU A 50 -2.44 0.83 -10.82
C GLU A 50 -2.42 -0.59 -10.24
N ALA A 51 -1.35 -1.34 -10.48
CA ALA A 51 -1.22 -2.71 -9.98
C ALA A 51 -1.19 -2.76 -8.44
N ILE A 52 -0.55 -1.78 -7.79
CA ILE A 52 -0.53 -1.65 -6.32
C ILE A 52 -1.95 -1.43 -5.78
N LEU A 53 -2.72 -0.51 -6.39
CA LEU A 53 -4.08 -0.20 -5.95
C LEU A 53 -5.00 -1.41 -6.09
N ARG A 54 -4.94 -2.12 -7.22
CA ARG A 54 -5.70 -3.36 -7.43
C ARG A 54 -5.31 -4.42 -6.40
N CYS A 55 -4.02 -4.66 -6.18
CA CYS A 55 -3.54 -5.63 -5.18
C CYS A 55 -4.04 -5.29 -3.77
N ARG A 56 -4.09 -4.01 -3.40
CA ARG A 56 -4.62 -3.56 -2.11
C ARG A 56 -6.12 -3.80 -2.00
N GLN A 57 -6.90 -3.48 -3.02
CA GLN A 57 -8.35 -3.72 -3.03
C GLN A 57 -8.68 -5.22 -2.89
N GLU A 58 -7.99 -6.06 -3.65
CA GLU A 58 -8.14 -7.51 -3.58
C GLU A 58 -7.72 -8.06 -2.21
N GLY A 59 -6.58 -7.61 -1.69
CA GLY A 59 -6.08 -8.01 -0.37
C GLY A 59 -7.02 -7.63 0.76
N MET A 60 -7.61 -6.44 0.71
CA MET A 60 -8.62 -5.99 1.67
C MET A 60 -9.91 -6.81 1.57
N ALA A 61 -10.35 -7.14 0.36
CA ALA A 61 -11.52 -8.00 0.17
C ALA A 61 -11.26 -9.42 0.71
N GLU A 62 -10.07 -9.98 0.48
CA GLU A 62 -9.67 -11.28 1.01
C GLU A 62 -9.54 -11.27 2.53
N ALA A 63 -8.92 -10.24 3.11
CA ALA A 63 -8.79 -10.09 4.56
C ALA A 63 -10.17 -10.03 5.24
N ARG A 64 -11.12 -9.29 4.68
CA ARG A 64 -12.51 -9.23 5.16
C ARG A 64 -13.21 -10.59 5.09
N ARG A 65 -12.96 -11.37 4.04
CA ARG A 65 -13.57 -12.69 3.84
C ARG A 65 -12.96 -13.76 4.76
N THR A 66 -11.65 -13.73 4.98
CA THR A 66 -10.90 -14.80 5.64
C THR A 66 -10.53 -14.50 7.09
N GLY A 67 -10.65 -13.24 7.52
CA GLY A 67 -10.15 -12.77 8.81
C GLY A 67 -8.63 -12.77 8.92
N ARG A 68 -7.90 -12.96 7.81
CA ARG A 68 -6.44 -12.99 7.79
C ARG A 68 -5.90 -11.62 7.40
N GLU A 69 -4.83 -11.22 8.06
CA GLU A 69 -4.12 -9.98 7.74
C GLU A 69 -3.55 -10.03 6.31
N PHE A 70 -3.76 -8.96 5.55
CA PHE A 70 -3.10 -8.73 4.27
C PHE A 70 -1.93 -7.76 4.46
N ARG A 71 -0.72 -8.17 4.10
CA ARG A 71 0.47 -7.33 4.22
C ARG A 71 0.69 -6.54 2.94
N MET A 72 0.82 -5.23 3.07
CA MET A 72 1.05 -4.33 1.93
C MET A 72 2.33 -4.67 1.16
N SER A 73 3.37 -5.15 1.85
CA SER A 73 4.61 -5.59 1.21
C SER A 73 4.41 -6.80 0.28
N ASP A 74 3.49 -7.70 0.61
CA ASP A 74 3.13 -8.84 -0.26
C ASP A 74 2.37 -8.34 -1.50
N GLY A 75 1.46 -7.38 -1.32
CA GLY A 75 0.79 -6.67 -2.41
C GLY A 75 1.75 -5.97 -3.37
N ILE A 76 2.75 -5.25 -2.84
CA ILE A 76 3.78 -4.58 -3.67
C ILE A 76 4.62 -5.60 -4.45
N ARG A 77 5.02 -6.73 -3.83
CA ARG A 77 5.74 -7.80 -4.57
C ARG A 77 4.88 -8.35 -5.70
N ARG A 78 3.60 -8.60 -5.45
CA ARG A 78 2.66 -9.09 -6.46
C ARG A 78 2.52 -8.09 -7.62
N ALA A 79 2.35 -6.81 -7.32
CA ALA A 79 2.27 -5.75 -8.33
C ALA A 79 3.55 -5.65 -9.18
N LEU A 80 4.73 -5.73 -8.56
CA LEU A 80 6.01 -5.72 -9.27
C LEU A 80 6.16 -6.91 -10.24
N ARG A 81 5.74 -8.11 -9.82
CA ARG A 81 5.74 -9.29 -10.70
C ARG A 81 4.79 -9.11 -11.87
N GLU A 82 3.61 -8.57 -11.62
CA GLU A 82 2.58 -8.39 -12.63
C GLU A 82 3.05 -7.46 -13.76
N ILE A 83 3.76 -6.38 -13.43
CA ILE A 83 4.29 -5.44 -14.43
C ILE A 83 5.62 -5.91 -15.05
N GLY A 84 6.13 -7.09 -14.70
CA GLY A 84 7.41 -7.59 -15.19
C GLY A 84 8.62 -6.79 -14.69
N ALA A 85 8.54 -6.22 -13.48
CA ALA A 85 9.66 -5.49 -12.89
C ALA A 85 10.87 -6.41 -12.65
N PRO A 86 12.09 -5.87 -12.61
CA PRO A 86 13.29 -6.66 -12.33
C PRO A 86 13.18 -7.40 -10.98
N PRO A 87 13.66 -8.66 -10.85
CA PRO A 87 13.52 -9.44 -9.63
C PRO A 87 14.10 -8.77 -8.36
N HIS A 88 15.15 -7.96 -8.52
CA HIS A 88 15.74 -7.21 -7.40
C HIS A 88 14.83 -6.11 -6.85
N ALA A 89 13.81 -5.68 -7.60
CA ALA A 89 12.81 -4.73 -7.13
C ALA A 89 11.92 -5.36 -6.03
N GLU A 90 11.63 -6.66 -6.12
CA GLU A 90 10.80 -7.35 -5.13
C GLU A 90 11.43 -7.37 -3.73
N ALA A 91 12.76 -7.47 -3.66
CA ALA A 91 13.50 -7.41 -2.41
C ALA A 91 13.32 -6.07 -1.67
N LEU A 92 12.91 -5.02 -2.40
CA LEU A 92 12.68 -3.68 -1.86
C LEU A 92 11.22 -3.43 -1.45
N ALA A 93 10.31 -4.39 -1.67
CA ALA A 93 8.87 -4.20 -1.43
C ALA A 93 8.54 -3.85 0.03
N ALA A 94 9.28 -4.40 0.99
CA ALA A 94 9.12 -4.05 2.41
C ALA A 94 9.50 -2.59 2.69
N ALA A 95 10.57 -2.07 2.07
CA ALA A 95 10.97 -0.67 2.22
C ALA A 95 10.02 0.28 1.47
N ALA A 96 9.38 -0.22 0.41
CA ALA A 96 8.43 0.53 -0.40
C ALA A 96 7.06 0.76 0.29
N THR A 97 6.75 0.09 1.41
CA THR A 97 5.53 0.40 2.17
C THR A 97 5.60 1.79 2.81
N ARG A 98 6.78 2.26 3.20
CA ARG A 98 6.96 3.57 3.84
C ARG A 98 6.53 4.75 2.95
N PRO A 99 6.98 4.88 1.69
CA PRO A 99 6.48 5.93 0.81
C PRO A 99 4.98 5.78 0.50
N PHE A 100 4.42 4.57 0.56
CA PHE A 100 2.98 4.37 0.39
C PHE A 100 2.19 5.03 1.54
N PHE A 101 2.53 4.69 2.79
CA PHE A 101 1.78 5.15 3.97
C PHE A 101 2.13 6.57 4.40
N ALA A 102 3.25 7.14 3.95
CA ALA A 102 3.62 8.53 4.27
C ALA A 102 2.53 9.55 3.87
N ALA A 103 1.73 9.25 2.83
CA ALA A 103 0.59 10.09 2.44
C ALA A 103 -0.59 10.01 3.41
N GLU A 104 -0.84 8.83 4.00
CA GLU A 104 -1.84 8.61 5.04
C GLU A 104 -1.39 9.23 6.37
N GLU A 105 -0.13 9.04 6.76
CA GLU A 105 0.49 9.61 7.96
C GLU A 105 0.45 11.15 7.97
N ALA A 106 0.63 11.80 6.81
CA ALA A 106 0.62 13.26 6.71
C ALA A 106 -0.76 13.90 6.98
N LEU A 107 -1.83 13.10 6.95
CA LEU A 107 -3.19 13.55 7.24
C LEU A 107 -3.58 13.28 8.70
N HIS A 108 -2.70 12.62 9.46
CA HIS A 108 -2.88 12.46 10.89
C HIS A 108 -2.67 13.81 11.58
N THR A 109 -3.75 14.33 12.17
CA THR A 109 -3.66 15.45 13.11
C THR A 109 -3.70 14.84 14.51
N PRO A 110 -2.73 15.13 15.40
CA PRO A 110 -2.73 14.63 16.78
C PRO A 110 -3.92 15.14 17.60
#